data_AF-E1NS45-F1
#
_entry.id   AF-E1NS45-F1
#
_cell.length_a   1.000
_cell.length_b   1.000
_cell.length_c   1.000
_cell.angle_alpha   90.00
_cell.angle_beta   90.00
_cell.angle_gamma   90.00
#
_symmetry.space_group_name_H-M   'P 1'
#
loop_
_entity.id
_entity.type
_entity.pdbx_description
1 polymer ?
#
loop_
_entity_poly.entity_id
_entity_poly.type
_entity_poly.pdbx_seq_one_letter_code
_entity_poly.pdbx_strand_id
1 'polypeptide(L)'
;MTAIFNKNYVEANRRLDDQINNGLTPIALLAIFESQLEFLLCVKILQKRGWVKDQIVDELDANPYRIYYALNNRLDITRLKRSIKYAIKLDYGYKNGTYTGASFLKVYLLNI
;
A
#
# COMPACT_ATOMS: atom_id res chain seq x y z
N MET A 1 -1.43 3.94 -5.52
CA MET A 1 -0.57 2.72 -5.45
C MET A 1 -0.23 2.11 -6.81
N THR A 2 -1.16 2.03 -7.79
CA THR A 2 -0.88 1.40 -9.10
C THR A 2 0.31 2.00 -9.86
N ALA A 3 0.48 3.33 -9.85
CA ALA A 3 1.63 4.00 -10.47
C ALA A 3 2.97 3.54 -9.88
N ILE A 4 3.03 3.38 -8.55
CA ILE A 4 4.23 2.93 -7.81
C ILE A 4 4.57 1.50 -8.21
N PHE A 5 3.59 0.60 -8.23
CA PHE A 5 3.80 -0.81 -8.58
C PHE A 5 4.24 -1.00 -10.05
N ASN A 6 3.84 -0.08 -10.93
CA ASN A 6 4.27 -0.04 -12.31
C ASN A 6 5.60 0.71 -12.50
N LYS A 7 6.31 1.07 -11.41
CA LYS A 7 7.56 1.85 -11.41
C LYS A 7 7.43 3.22 -12.09
N ASN A 8 6.23 3.76 -12.22
CA ASN A 8 6.00 5.12 -12.71
C ASN A 8 6.14 6.11 -11.55
N TYR A 9 7.38 6.34 -11.13
CA TYR A 9 7.69 7.16 -9.96
C TYR A 9 7.40 8.65 -10.17
N VAL A 10 7.45 9.14 -11.41
CA VAL A 10 7.07 10.52 -11.76
C VAL A 10 5.60 10.74 -11.43
N GLU A 11 4.73 9.88 -11.96
CA GLU A 11 3.29 9.96 -11.69
C GLU A 11 2.96 9.66 -10.23
N ALA A 12 3.71 8.74 -9.59
CA ALA A 12 3.54 8.45 -8.17
C ALA A 12 3.83 9.66 -7.28
N ASN A 13 4.96 10.35 -7.52
CA ASN A 13 5.33 11.55 -6.78
C ASN A 13 4.36 12.70 -7.05
N ARG A 14 3.96 12.90 -8.31
CA ARG A 14 2.95 13.91 -8.66
C ARG A 14 1.66 13.69 -7.89
N ARG A 15 1.12 12.46 -7.91
CA ARG A 15 -0.08 12.12 -7.13
C ARG A 15 0.11 12.30 -5.63
N LEU A 16 1.28 11.97 -5.10
CA LEU A 16 1.57 12.17 -3.69
C LEU A 16 1.54 13.66 -3.34
N ASP A 17 2.20 14.50 -4.14
CA ASP A 17 2.23 15.95 -3.96
C ASP A 17 0.81 16.54 -4.08
N ASP A 18 0.00 16.08 -5.05
CA ASP A 18 -1.41 16.48 -5.17
C ASP A 18 -2.19 16.18 -3.88
N GLN A 19 -2.02 14.99 -3.28
CA GLN A 19 -2.71 14.62 -2.05
C GLN A 19 -2.27 15.48 -0.85
N ILE A 20 -0.99 15.80 -0.76
CA ILE A 20 -0.46 16.68 0.29
C ILE A 20 -0.99 18.10 0.12
N ASN A 21 -1.01 18.61 -1.11
CA ASN A 21 -1.56 19.92 -1.44
C ASN A 21 -3.06 20.02 -1.15
N ASN A 22 -3.78 18.90 -1.25
CA ASN A 22 -5.19 18.78 -0.85
C ASN A 22 -5.39 18.67 0.67
N GLY A 23 -4.34 18.82 1.48
CA GLY A 23 -4.41 18.87 2.94
C GLY A 23 -4.24 17.52 3.64
N LEU A 24 -3.91 16.44 2.94
CA LEU A 24 -3.60 15.17 3.60
C LEU A 24 -2.20 15.20 4.22
N THR A 25 -2.13 14.74 5.47
CA THR A 25 -0.85 14.64 6.17
C THR A 25 -0.07 13.40 5.72
N PRO A 26 1.28 13.43 5.77
CA PRO A 26 2.11 12.27 5.43
C PRO A 26 1.76 11.01 6.24
N ILE A 27 1.40 11.17 7.52
CA ILE A 27 1.00 10.06 8.39
C ILE A 27 -0.35 9.46 7.98
N ALA A 28 -1.32 10.30 7.59
CA ALA A 28 -2.60 9.81 7.07
C ALA A 28 -2.41 9.06 5.74
N LEU A 29 -1.56 9.58 4.85
CA LEU A 29 -1.23 8.90 3.59
C LEU A 29 -0.52 7.58 3.82
N LEU A 30 0.39 7.52 4.80
CA LEU A 30 1.06 6.28 5.18
C LEU A 30 0.05 5.23 5.68
N ALA A 31 -0.89 5.60 6.54
CA ALA A 31 -1.93 4.70 7.03
C ALA A 31 -2.81 4.14 5.88
N ILE A 32 -3.13 4.97 4.88
CA ILE A 32 -3.83 4.51 3.67
C ILE A 32 -2.97 3.50 2.88
N PHE A 33 -1.66 3.72 2.77
CA PHE A 33 -0.75 2.80 2.11
C PHE A 33 -0.64 1.47 2.86
N GLU A 34 -0.53 1.51 4.19
CA GLU A 34 -0.50 0.33 5.04
C GLU A 34 -1.75 -0.52 4.85
N SER A 35 -2.94 0.08 5.00
CA SER A 35 -4.22 -0.61 4.79
C SER A 35 -4.31 -1.25 3.40
N GLN A 36 -3.84 -0.56 2.36
CA GLN A 36 -3.86 -1.10 1.00
C GLN A 36 -2.86 -2.25 0.81
N LEU A 37 -1.68 -2.19 1.44
CA LEU A 37 -0.67 -3.25 1.36
C LEU A 37 -1.10 -4.50 2.14
N GLU A 38 -1.67 -4.32 3.33
CA GLU A 38 -2.23 -5.39 4.15
C GLU A 38 -3.36 -6.10 3.41
N PHE A 39 -4.28 -5.34 2.81
CA PHE A 39 -5.35 -5.91 2.00
C PHE A 39 -4.81 -6.75 0.84
N LEU A 40 -3.82 -6.23 0.09
CA LEU A 40 -3.17 -7.00 -0.98
C LEU A 40 -2.51 -8.27 -0.45
N LEU A 41 -1.85 -8.20 0.71
CA LEU A 41 -1.19 -9.34 1.33
C LEU A 41 -2.21 -10.41 1.74
N CYS A 42 -3.32 -10.03 2.37
CA CYS A 42 -4.39 -10.95 2.75
C CYS A 42 -4.95 -11.68 1.54
N VAL A 43 -5.31 -10.95 0.49
CA VAL A 43 -5.81 -11.55 -0.77
C VAL A 43 -4.79 -12.50 -1.38
N LYS A 44 -3.50 -12.12 -1.43
CA LYS A 44 -2.44 -12.98 -1.99
C LYS A 44 -2.19 -14.24 -1.15
N ILE A 45 -2.31 -14.17 0.17
CA ILE A 45 -2.19 -15.34 1.05
C ILE A 45 -3.35 -16.30 0.81
N LEU A 46 -4.59 -15.80 0.73
CA LEU A 46 -5.78 -16.62 0.46
C LEU A 46 -5.72 -17.24 -0.93
N GLN A 47 -5.33 -16.48 -1.96
CA GLN A 47 -5.08 -16.99 -3.31
C GLN A 47 -4.04 -18.12 -3.30
N LYS A 48 -2.93 -17.95 -2.55
CA LYS A 48 -1.89 -18.98 -2.42
C LYS A 48 -2.40 -20.26 -1.72
N ARG A 49 -3.42 -20.15 -0.87
CA ARG A 49 -4.09 -21.28 -0.23
C ARG A 49 -5.12 -21.97 -1.14
N GLY A 50 -5.26 -21.52 -2.38
CA GLY A 50 -6.17 -22.10 -3.36
C GLY A 50 -7.60 -21.57 -3.31
N TRP A 51 -7.84 -20.49 -2.56
CA TRP A 51 -9.18 -19.90 -2.47
C TRP A 51 -9.54 -19.18 -3.78
N VAL A 52 -10.79 -19.35 -4.22
CA VAL A 52 -11.33 -18.66 -5.40
C VAL A 52 -11.89 -17.28 -5.03
N LYS A 53 -12.09 -16.43 -6.04
CA LYS A 53 -12.50 -15.03 -5.85
C LYS A 53 -13.69 -14.88 -4.90
N ASP A 54 -14.76 -15.64 -5.11
CA ASP A 54 -16.00 -15.48 -4.35
C ASP A 54 -15.82 -15.88 -2.87
N GLN A 55 -15.04 -16.93 -2.59
CA GLN A 55 -14.67 -17.30 -1.22
C GLN A 55 -13.88 -16.19 -0.50
N ILE A 56 -13.00 -15.50 -1.24
CA ILE A 56 -12.21 -14.39 -0.68
C ILE A 56 -13.09 -13.16 -0.46
N VAL A 57 -14.08 -12.91 -1.34
CA VAL A 57 -15.06 -11.85 -1.17
C VAL A 57 -15.85 -12.05 0.11
N ASP A 58 -16.38 -13.26 0.32
CA ASP A 58 -17.18 -13.61 1.49
C ASP A 58 -16.37 -13.50 2.78
N GLU A 59 -15.12 -13.96 2.77
CA GLU A 59 -14.24 -13.94 3.95
C GLU A 59 -13.77 -12.54 4.35
N LEU A 60 -13.44 -11.70 3.37
CA LEU A 60 -12.91 -10.37 3.65
C LEU A 60 -14.00 -9.29 3.73
N ASP A 61 -15.27 -9.67 3.50
CA ASP A 61 -16.43 -8.77 3.38
C ASP A 61 -16.11 -7.52 2.55
N ALA A 62 -15.41 -7.75 1.43
CA ALA A 62 -14.81 -6.69 0.64
C ALA A 62 -15.41 -6.66 -0.77
N ASN A 63 -15.52 -5.45 -1.33
CA ASN A 63 -16.10 -5.25 -2.66
C ASN A 63 -15.47 -6.21 -3.72
N PRO A 64 -16.28 -6.95 -4.50
CA PRO A 64 -15.78 -7.93 -5.47
C PRO A 64 -14.81 -7.37 -6.52
N TYR A 65 -14.97 -6.10 -6.91
CA TYR A 65 -14.05 -5.44 -7.83
C TYR A 65 -12.70 -5.18 -7.16
N ARG A 66 -12.69 -4.79 -5.87
CA ARG A 66 -11.45 -4.58 -5.11
C ARG A 66 -10.66 -5.88 -5.00
N ILE A 67 -11.33 -7.01 -4.75
CA ILE A 67 -10.72 -8.36 -4.73
C ILE A 67 -10.20 -8.72 -6.11
N TYR A 68 -10.98 -8.50 -7.17
CA TYR A 68 -10.53 -8.74 -8.55
C TYR A 68 -9.23 -8.01 -8.88
N TYR A 69 -9.10 -6.72 -8.54
CA TYR A 69 -7.87 -5.98 -8.77
C TYR A 69 -6.70 -6.46 -7.90
N ALA A 70 -6.96 -6.86 -6.65
CA ALA A 70 -5.93 -7.40 -5.77
C ALA A 70 -5.38 -8.75 -6.25
N LEU A 71 -6.24 -9.63 -6.76
CA LEU A 71 -5.84 -10.92 -7.34
C LEU A 71 -4.97 -10.72 -8.59
N ASN A 72 -5.34 -9.77 -9.46
CA ASN A 72 -4.63 -9.46 -10.71
C ASN A 72 -3.37 -8.61 -10.55
N ASN A 73 -3.06 -8.16 -9.33
CA ASN A 73 -1.85 -7.39 -9.05
C ASN A 73 -0.59 -8.27 -9.20
N ARG A 74 0.51 -7.70 -9.70
CA ARG A 74 1.79 -8.41 -9.97
C ARG A 74 2.76 -8.51 -8.78
N LEU A 75 2.41 -7.95 -7.63
CA LEU A 75 3.26 -8.00 -6.44
C LEU A 75 3.22 -9.38 -5.81
N ASP A 76 4.40 -9.87 -5.46
CA ASP A 76 4.56 -11.09 -4.69
C ASP A 76 4.44 -10.81 -3.18
N ILE A 77 4.15 -11.88 -2.43
CA ILE A 77 3.97 -11.84 -0.97
C ILE A 77 5.23 -11.33 -0.26
N THR A 78 6.43 -11.67 -0.74
CA THR A 78 7.70 -11.27 -0.10
C THR A 78 7.92 -9.78 -0.20
N ARG A 79 7.66 -9.20 -1.38
CA ARG A 79 7.72 -7.76 -1.61
C ARG A 79 6.70 -7.02 -0.75
N LEU A 80 5.44 -7.47 -0.71
CA LEU A 80 4.40 -6.90 0.16
C LEU A 80 4.81 -6.90 1.65
N LYS A 81 5.33 -8.03 2.16
CA LYS A 81 5.82 -8.12 3.54
C LYS A 81 6.95 -7.14 3.82
N ARG A 82 7.88 -6.95 2.87
CA ARG A 82 8.98 -5.99 3.00
C ARG A 82 8.45 -4.56 3.02
N SER A 83 7.53 -4.24 2.12
CA SER A 83 6.86 -2.94 2.03
C SER A 83 6.15 -2.59 3.34
N ILE A 84 5.36 -3.50 3.90
CA ILE A 84 4.64 -3.31 5.18
C ILE A 84 5.64 -3.09 6.33
N LYS A 85 6.70 -3.89 6.43
CA LYS A 85 7.73 -3.68 7.46
C LYS A 85 8.38 -2.30 7.36
N TYR A 86 8.60 -1.81 6.14
CA TYR A 86 9.15 -0.47 5.95
C TYR A 86 8.12 0.61 6.33
N ALA A 87 6.84 0.41 6.00
CA ALA A 87 5.75 1.30 6.39
C ALA A 87 5.66 1.46 7.92
N ILE A 88 5.68 0.33 8.66
CA ILE A 88 5.68 0.32 10.13
C ILE A 88 6.86 1.12 10.71
N LYS A 89 8.05 1.01 10.10
CA LYS A 89 9.22 1.80 10.51
C LYS A 89 8.99 3.31 10.28
N LEU A 90 8.36 3.67 9.16
CA LEU A 90 8.00 5.07 8.88
C LEU A 90 6.96 5.57 9.88
N ASP A 91 5.92 4.78 10.17
CA ASP A 91 4.85 5.14 11.09
C ASP A 91 5.40 5.43 12.49
N TYR A 92 6.27 4.54 13.00
CA TYR A 92 6.98 4.76 14.25
C TYR A 92 7.81 6.06 14.23
N GLY A 93 8.54 6.31 13.15
CA GLY A 93 9.36 7.51 12.99
C GLY A 93 8.55 8.80 12.86
N TYR A 94 7.36 8.78 12.26
CA TYR A 94 6.46 9.94 12.26
C TYR A 94 5.85 10.17 13.64
N LYS A 95 5.41 9.11 14.33
CA LYS A 95 4.79 9.21 15.67
C LYS A 95 5.74 9.70 16.75
N ASN A 96 7.01 9.36 16.67
CA ASN A 96 8.02 9.80 17.64
C ASN A 96 8.73 11.12 17.27
N GLY A 97 8.35 11.74 16.15
CA GLY A 97 8.92 13.01 15.68
C GLY A 97 10.27 12.92 14.98
N THR A 98 10.83 11.72 14.76
CA THR A 98 12.09 11.53 14.02
C THR A 98 11.93 11.88 12.53
N TYR A 99 10.75 11.59 11.97
CA TYR A 99 10.40 11.88 10.58
C TYR A 99 9.39 13.02 10.50
N THR A 100 9.71 14.02 9.67
CA THR A 100 8.84 15.17 9.43
C THR A 100 8.75 15.47 7.93
N GLY A 101 7.61 16.02 7.52
CA GLY A 101 7.34 16.33 6.11
C GLY A 101 7.16 15.09 5.23
N ALA A 102 7.15 15.30 3.91
CA ALA A 102 6.80 14.28 2.92
C ALA A 102 7.99 13.50 2.36
N SER A 103 9.23 13.94 2.63
CA SER A 103 10.44 13.38 2.00
C SER A 103 10.63 11.90 2.31
N PHE A 104 10.36 11.47 3.54
CA PHE A 104 10.44 10.06 3.93
C PHE A 104 9.42 9.20 3.19
N LEU A 105 8.22 9.75 2.95
CA LEU A 105 7.19 9.08 2.18
C LEU A 105 7.60 8.95 0.70
N LYS A 106 8.24 9.97 0.11
CA LYS A 106 8.81 9.90 -1.24
C LYS A 106 9.90 8.81 -1.36
N VAL A 107 10.81 8.74 -0.39
CA VAL A 107 11.84 7.68 -0.35
C VAL A 107 11.20 6.30 -0.21
N TYR A 108 10.16 6.17 0.60
CA TYR A 108 9.39 4.94 0.72
C TYR A 108 8.78 4.50 -0.61
N LEU A 109 8.20 5.42 -1.39
CA LEU A 109 7.64 5.11 -2.71
C LEU A 109 8.68 4.59 -3.72
N LEU A 110 9.96 5.01 -3.60
CA LEU A 110 11.04 4.54 -4.48
C LEU A 110 11.52 3.11 -4.13
N ASN A 111 11.30 2.67 -2.89
CA ASN A 111 11.78 1.39 -2.38
C ASN A 111 10.70 0.28 -2.39
N ILE A 112 9.48 0.62 -2.77
CA ILE A 112 8.34 -0.32 -2.88
C ILE A 112 8.28 -0.98 -4.22
#